data_AF-A0A0R3SWG1-F1
#
_entry.id   AF-A0A0R3SWG1-F1
#
_cell.length_a   1.000
_cell.length_b   1.000
_cell.length_c   1.000
_cell.angle_alpha   90.00
_cell.angle_beta   90.00
_cell.angle_gamma   90.00
#
_symmetry.space_group_name_H-M   'P 1'
#
loop_
_entity.id
_entity.type
_entity.pdbx_description
1 polymer ?
#
loop_
_entity_poly.entity_id
_entity_poly.type
_entity_poly.pdbx_seq_one_letter_code
_entity_poly.pdbx_strand_id
1 'polypeptide(L)'
;MMEAFITPEIFRQGLKIYLSKHKFRNTKPSDLWSAIEEANKVSNSYIDVEAVMNNWIKQAGYPIVTVKRLGGNQFELTQQRFVVSSGQNDSDLKFNKTVWNIPLTYATKSENMSEAEKRIIWMNDENLRLPINVGEGEWYAINLRQTGFYRVNYDMENWKILTETLIRNHQEIPRLMRAQLIDDNFRISKIPSSLTPTVFCTALRYGGATEFDYLKKMMAEALHEEEKHRIIEAMGCTQDFGLFKSFIFGLMDDTSQKYDELELPTTLNGNPVALYALYDILKREFPNRRESFNFTLILRSIEKRGIYIDMLPIREELIHMNLTLSRESDKTAERAMNRILRQSNRHQMWLSRNANTIHKWLKQELGDHNVPSQPTFSQSVPSRSTTGAEITA
;
A
#
# COMPACT_ATOMS: atom_id res chain seq x y z
N MET A 1 4.42 24.46 -5.33
CA MET A 1 4.26 25.43 -4.23
C MET A 1 4.92 26.77 -4.50
N MET A 2 6.26 26.89 -4.57
CA MET A 2 6.91 28.21 -4.75
C MET A 2 6.44 28.98 -5.99
N GLU A 3 6.41 28.33 -7.16
CA GLU A 3 5.87 28.94 -8.38
C GLU A 3 4.44 29.48 -8.19
N ALA A 4 3.60 28.78 -7.42
CA ALA A 4 2.23 29.19 -7.20
C ALA A 4 2.16 30.45 -6.33
N PHE A 5 2.93 30.54 -5.24
CA PHE A 5 2.85 31.70 -4.35
C PHE A 5 3.56 32.95 -4.88
N ILE A 6 4.56 32.77 -5.74
CA ILE A 6 5.30 33.89 -6.35
C ILE A 6 4.74 34.27 -7.73
N THR A 7 3.83 33.46 -8.30
CA THR A 7 3.32 33.48 -9.68
C THR A 7 4.27 32.87 -10.74
N PRO A 8 3.73 32.21 -11.78
CA PRO A 8 4.54 31.63 -12.86
C PRO A 8 5.43 32.62 -13.59
N GLU A 9 4.97 33.87 -13.77
CA GLU A 9 5.68 34.92 -14.48
C GLU A 9 6.96 35.31 -13.72
N ILE A 10 6.84 35.62 -12.42
CA ILE A 10 7.97 35.99 -11.57
C ILE A 10 8.89 34.79 -11.38
N PHE A 11 8.33 33.59 -11.19
CA PHE A 11 9.11 32.36 -11.07
C PHE A 11 10.01 32.13 -12.29
N ARG A 12 9.45 32.21 -13.51
CA ARG A 12 10.21 32.08 -14.76
C ARG A 12 11.25 33.19 -14.92
N GLN A 13 10.92 34.42 -14.55
CA GLN A 13 11.86 35.53 -14.61
C GLN A 13 13.04 35.32 -13.65
N GLY A 14 12.78 34.89 -12.41
CA GLY A 14 13.84 34.58 -11.45
C GLY A 14 14.69 33.39 -11.87
N LEU A 15 14.11 32.36 -12.50
CA LEU A 15 14.88 31.27 -13.11
C LEU A 15 15.81 31.75 -14.23
N LYS A 16 15.36 32.68 -15.08
CA LYS A 16 16.23 33.30 -16.09
C LYS A 16 17.40 34.04 -15.45
N ILE A 17 17.11 34.88 -14.44
CA ILE A 17 18.14 35.61 -13.68
C ILE A 17 19.15 34.64 -13.06
N TYR A 18 18.67 33.60 -12.39
CA TYR A 18 19.47 32.55 -11.76
C TYR A 18 20.40 31.85 -12.76
N LEU A 19 19.84 31.31 -13.85
CA LEU A 19 20.61 30.57 -14.85
C LEU A 19 21.64 31.46 -15.56
N SER A 20 21.29 32.72 -15.84
CA SER A 20 22.22 33.68 -16.45
C SER A 20 23.37 34.05 -15.52
N LYS A 21 23.10 34.31 -14.22
CA LYS A 21 24.13 34.70 -13.24
C LYS A 21 25.09 33.56 -12.88
N HIS A 22 24.60 32.32 -12.85
CA HIS A 22 25.36 31.16 -12.39
C HIS A 22 25.80 30.22 -13.52
N LYS A 23 25.70 30.65 -14.78
CA LYS A 23 26.10 29.86 -15.95
C LYS A 23 27.55 29.38 -15.80
N PHE A 24 27.76 28.07 -16.02
CA PHE A 24 29.08 27.40 -15.94
C PHE A 24 29.74 27.43 -14.55
N ARG A 25 28.96 27.61 -13.49
CA ARG A 25 29.43 27.60 -12.08
C ARG A 25 28.49 26.78 -11.20
N ASN A 26 28.85 26.64 -9.93
CA ASN A 26 28.08 25.94 -8.91
C ASN A 26 27.21 26.93 -8.11
N THR A 27 26.22 26.40 -7.40
CA THR A 27 25.23 27.19 -6.65
C THR A 27 24.89 26.56 -5.29
N LYS A 28 24.26 27.36 -4.44
CA LYS A 28 23.62 26.97 -3.18
C LYS A 28 22.14 27.38 -3.22
N PRO A 29 21.27 26.87 -2.32
CA PRO A 29 19.85 27.26 -2.30
C PRO A 29 19.60 28.78 -2.21
N SER A 30 20.42 29.50 -1.42
CA SER A 30 20.36 30.96 -1.27
C SER A 30 20.50 31.72 -2.59
N ASP A 31 21.23 31.17 -3.56
CA ASP A 31 21.42 31.77 -4.87
C ASP A 31 20.10 31.77 -5.68
N LEU A 32 19.29 30.72 -5.53
CA LEU A 32 17.98 30.64 -6.17
C LEU A 32 16.99 31.60 -5.51
N TRP A 33 16.97 31.67 -4.18
CA TRP A 33 16.08 32.58 -3.45
C TRP A 33 16.36 34.04 -3.83
N SER A 34 17.64 34.43 -3.85
CA SER A 34 18.06 35.78 -4.23
C SER A 34 17.61 36.17 -5.65
N ALA A 35 17.70 35.25 -6.62
CA ALA A 35 17.30 35.51 -8.00
C ALA A 35 15.76 35.64 -8.16
N ILE A 36 14.99 34.86 -7.38
CA ILE A 36 13.52 34.95 -7.37
C ILE A 36 13.08 36.24 -6.67
N GLU A 37 13.71 36.61 -5.56
CA GLU A 37 13.44 37.88 -4.86
C GLU A 37 13.77 39.09 -5.73
N GLU A 38 14.85 39.04 -6.51
CA GLU A 38 15.17 40.07 -7.50
C GLU A 38 14.10 40.21 -8.58
N ALA A 39 13.55 39.10 -9.07
CA ALA A 39 12.40 39.13 -9.98
C ALA A 39 11.13 39.67 -9.29
N ASN A 40 10.96 39.39 -8.00
CA ASN A 40 9.78 39.81 -7.23
C ASN A 40 9.81 41.30 -6.82
N LYS A 41 10.96 41.99 -6.89
CA LYS A 41 11.06 43.43 -6.60
C LYS A 41 10.14 44.31 -7.46
N VAL A 42 9.68 43.79 -8.60
CA VAL A 42 8.77 44.48 -9.52
C VAL A 42 7.30 44.34 -9.08
N SER A 43 7.01 43.46 -8.11
CA SER A 43 5.67 43.22 -7.56
C SER A 43 5.37 44.15 -6.38
N ASN A 44 4.10 44.56 -6.23
CA ASN A 44 3.59 45.32 -5.07
C ASN A 44 3.46 44.46 -3.79
N SER A 45 3.93 43.22 -3.79
CA SER A 45 3.86 42.31 -2.64
C SER A 45 5.21 41.66 -2.39
N TYR A 46 5.93 42.19 -1.40
CA TYR A 46 7.19 41.59 -0.94
C TYR A 46 6.90 40.26 -0.24
N ILE A 47 7.61 39.21 -0.66
CA ILE A 47 7.61 37.89 -0.05
C ILE A 47 9.07 37.55 0.22
N ASP A 48 9.39 37.22 1.48
CA ASP A 48 10.69 36.69 1.89
C ASP A 48 10.76 35.21 1.50
N VAL A 49 11.28 34.97 0.29
CA VAL A 49 11.30 33.63 -0.31
C VAL A 49 12.26 32.74 0.45
N GLU A 50 13.40 33.30 0.87
CA GLU A 50 14.37 32.57 1.65
C GLU A 50 13.78 32.09 2.99
N ALA A 51 13.09 32.95 3.75
CA ALA A 51 12.48 32.57 5.01
C ALA A 51 11.43 31.46 4.84
N VAL A 52 10.53 31.60 3.86
CA VAL A 52 9.51 30.59 3.55
C VAL A 52 10.18 29.28 3.14
N MET A 53 11.08 29.28 2.15
CA MET A 53 11.66 28.03 1.65
C MET A 53 12.60 27.37 2.64
N ASN A 54 13.36 28.13 3.44
CA ASN A 54 14.16 27.57 4.53
C ASN A 54 13.30 26.84 5.57
N ASN A 55 12.11 27.36 5.87
CA ASN A 55 11.16 26.71 6.76
C ASN A 55 10.67 25.35 6.19
N TRP A 56 10.55 25.20 4.87
CA TRP A 56 10.15 23.95 4.23
C TRP A 56 11.29 22.94 4.05
N ILE A 57 12.49 23.38 3.66
CA ILE A 57 13.59 22.46 3.30
C ILE A 57 14.47 22.03 4.48
N LYS A 58 14.47 22.79 5.59
CA LYS A 58 15.31 22.48 6.77
C LYS A 58 14.60 21.59 7.79
N GLN A 59 13.33 21.26 7.57
CA GLN A 59 12.51 20.45 8.47
C GLN A 59 12.04 19.19 7.73
N ALA A 60 12.13 18.02 8.37
CA ALA A 60 11.71 16.76 7.77
C ALA A 60 10.18 16.58 7.87
N GLY A 61 9.57 16.07 6.79
CA GLY A 61 8.13 15.83 6.71
C GLY A 61 7.35 17.00 6.11
N TYR A 62 6.03 16.97 6.25
CA TYR A 62 5.11 17.99 5.78
C TYR A 62 3.88 18.07 6.68
N PRO A 63 3.13 19.18 6.69
CA PRO A 63 1.99 19.33 7.58
C PRO A 63 0.69 18.76 7.01
N ILE A 64 -0.22 18.45 7.93
CA ILE A 64 -1.66 18.37 7.68
C ILE A 64 -2.33 19.59 8.31
N VAL A 65 -3.19 20.25 7.53
CA VAL A 65 -4.00 21.39 7.96
C VAL A 65 -5.42 20.90 8.24
N THR A 66 -5.89 21.04 9.47
CA THR A 66 -7.27 20.71 9.86
C THR A 66 -8.10 21.98 9.91
N VAL A 67 -9.25 21.97 9.24
CA VAL A 67 -10.15 23.12 9.11
C VAL A 67 -11.44 22.84 9.85
N LYS A 68 -11.78 23.71 10.81
CA LYS A 68 -13.00 23.60 11.60
C LYS A 68 -13.82 24.89 11.52
N ARG A 69 -15.11 24.76 11.23
CA ARG A 69 -16.07 25.87 11.36
C ARG A 69 -16.42 26.08 12.83
N LEU A 70 -16.16 27.26 13.38
CA LEU A 70 -16.48 27.59 14.77
C LEU A 70 -17.93 28.10 14.96
N GLY A 71 -18.56 28.56 13.87
CA GLY A 71 -19.92 29.11 13.84
C GLY A 71 -20.01 30.32 12.90
N GLY A 72 -21.15 30.47 12.21
CA GLY A 72 -21.30 31.50 11.17
C GLY A 72 -20.17 31.44 10.14
N ASN A 73 -19.50 32.57 9.91
CA ASN A 73 -18.38 32.67 8.96
C ASN A 73 -16.99 32.58 9.61
N GLN A 74 -16.87 32.10 10.86
CA GLN A 74 -15.59 32.00 11.57
C GLN A 74 -14.99 30.60 11.48
N PHE A 75 -13.73 30.52 11.05
CA PHE A 75 -13.00 29.26 10.86
C PHE A 75 -11.69 29.26 11.64
N GLU A 76 -11.35 28.09 12.16
CA GLU A 76 -10.07 27.80 12.80
C GLU A 76 -9.35 26.73 12.00
N LEU A 77 -8.13 27.06 11.59
CA LEU A 77 -7.22 26.16 10.90
C LEU A 77 -6.09 25.82 11.86
N THR A 78 -5.79 24.54 12.01
CA THR A 78 -4.67 24.08 12.81
C THR A 78 -3.70 23.27 11.95
N GLN A 79 -2.40 23.43 12.18
CA GLN A 79 -1.38 22.65 11.48
C GLN A 79 -0.65 21.75 12.46
N GLN A 80 -0.32 20.56 11.98
CA GLN A 80 0.54 19.62 12.68
C GLN A 80 1.32 18.81 11.66
N ARG A 81 2.46 18.24 12.07
CA ARG A 81 3.21 17.34 11.19
C ARG A 81 2.34 16.14 10.82
N PHE A 82 2.21 15.87 9.53
CA PHE A 82 1.54 14.66 9.06
C PHE A 82 2.48 13.47 9.26
N VAL A 83 2.06 12.54 10.11
CA VAL A 83 2.73 11.25 10.31
C VAL A 83 1.81 10.17 9.79
N VAL A 84 2.33 9.32 8.91
CA VAL A 84 1.65 8.08 8.57
C VAL A 84 1.81 7.17 9.78
N SER A 85 0.80 7.14 10.66
CA SER A 85 0.83 6.31 11.87
C SER A 85 1.34 4.90 11.53
N SER A 86 2.52 4.58 12.05
CA SER A 86 3.15 3.27 11.97
C SER A 86 2.66 2.35 13.11
N GLY A 87 1.64 2.74 13.87
CA GLY A 87 1.24 2.03 15.08
C GLY A 87 2.19 2.25 16.26
N GLN A 88 3.16 3.16 16.14
CA GLN A 88 3.92 3.65 17.29
C GLN A 88 3.16 4.79 17.97
N ASN A 89 3.16 4.78 19.31
CA ASN A 89 2.64 5.88 20.12
C ASN A 89 3.43 7.16 19.80
N ASP A 90 2.71 8.24 19.49
CA ASP A 90 3.25 9.57 19.16
C ASP A 90 4.19 10.16 20.25
N SER A 91 4.22 9.56 21.45
CA SER A 91 5.04 9.99 22.57
C SER A 91 6.55 9.72 22.41
N ASP A 92 6.94 8.75 21.57
CA ASP A 92 8.35 8.33 21.46
C ASP A 92 9.11 9.08 20.36
N LEU A 93 8.38 9.72 19.45
CA LEU A 93 8.96 10.59 18.43
C LEU A 93 9.00 12.02 18.99
N LYS A 94 10.04 12.31 19.80
CA LYS A 94 10.42 13.68 20.20
C LYS A 94 10.89 14.50 18.99
N PHE A 95 10.00 14.73 18.04
CA PHE A 95 10.23 15.77 17.06
C PHE A 95 10.00 17.11 17.75
N ASN A 96 10.96 18.02 17.61
CA ASN A 96 10.73 19.41 17.96
C ASN A 96 9.44 19.87 17.27
N LYS A 97 8.66 20.67 17.98
CA LYS A 97 7.42 21.30 17.49
C LYS A 97 7.71 22.01 16.15
N THR A 98 7.33 21.40 15.03
CA THR A 98 7.58 21.91 13.67
C THR A 98 6.38 22.72 13.20
N VAL A 99 6.59 24.00 12.92
CA VAL A 99 5.59 24.90 12.33
C VAL A 99 6.06 25.25 10.92
N TRP A 100 5.17 25.14 9.94
CA TRP A 100 5.43 25.52 8.56
C TRP A 100 4.81 26.88 8.22
N ASN A 101 5.48 27.64 7.34
CA ASN A 101 4.94 28.84 6.72
C ASN A 101 4.12 28.42 5.50
N ILE A 102 2.82 28.21 5.69
CA ILE A 102 1.95 27.60 4.69
C ILE A 102 1.24 28.68 3.86
N PRO A 103 1.45 28.75 2.53
CA PRO A 103 0.63 29.55 1.64
C PRO A 103 -0.70 28.81 1.39
N LEU A 104 -1.74 29.23 2.09
CA LEU A 104 -3.08 28.68 1.96
C LEU A 104 -3.82 29.33 0.79
N THR A 105 -4.54 28.52 0.05
CA THR A 105 -5.57 28.95 -0.91
C THR A 105 -6.86 28.25 -0.52
N TYR A 106 -8.00 28.93 -0.65
CA TYR A 106 -9.30 28.32 -0.41
C TYR A 106 -10.33 28.83 -1.40
N ALA A 107 -11.32 28.00 -1.68
CA ALA A 107 -12.51 28.35 -2.46
C ALA A 107 -13.76 27.91 -1.69
N THR A 108 -14.83 28.66 -1.91
CA THR A 108 -16.18 28.28 -1.50
C THR A 108 -17.02 27.97 -2.75
N LYS A 109 -18.15 27.29 -2.57
CA LYS A 109 -19.06 26.95 -3.67
C LYS A 109 -19.42 28.14 -4.57
N SER A 110 -19.62 29.31 -3.98
CA SER A 110 -20.12 30.51 -4.67
C SER A 110 -19.01 31.44 -5.21
N GLU A 111 -17.73 31.10 -4.99
CA GLU A 111 -16.59 31.93 -5.39
C GLU A 111 -16.07 31.58 -6.79
N ASN A 112 -15.56 32.59 -7.52
CA ASN A 112 -14.88 32.36 -8.78
C ASN A 112 -13.52 31.68 -8.53
N MET A 113 -13.36 30.45 -9.03
CA MET A 113 -12.14 29.66 -8.84
C MET A 113 -10.85 30.36 -9.30
N SER A 114 -10.89 31.11 -10.41
CA SER A 114 -9.71 31.83 -10.92
C SER A 114 -9.29 33.01 -10.04
N GLU A 115 -10.22 33.57 -9.26
CA GLU A 115 -9.93 34.60 -8.27
C GLU A 115 -9.45 33.97 -6.96
N ALA A 116 -10.13 32.90 -6.52
CA ALA A 116 -9.77 32.13 -5.34
C ALA A 116 -8.33 31.58 -5.42
N GLU A 117 -7.90 31.09 -6.59
CA GLU A 117 -6.54 30.60 -6.83
C GLU A 117 -5.45 31.67 -6.67
N LYS A 118 -5.77 32.95 -6.83
CA LYS A 118 -4.81 34.05 -6.68
C LYS A 118 -4.71 34.56 -5.24
N ARG A 119 -5.67 34.20 -4.39
CA ARG A 119 -5.77 34.70 -3.02
C ARG A 119 -4.98 33.80 -2.06
N ILE A 120 -3.80 34.29 -1.66
CA ILE A 120 -2.90 33.60 -0.75
C ILE A 120 -3.09 34.13 0.67
N ILE A 121 -3.28 33.22 1.61
CA ILE A 121 -3.35 33.50 3.04
C ILE A 121 -2.20 32.76 3.72
N TRP A 122 -1.38 33.49 4.47
CA TRP A 122 -0.22 32.90 5.14
C TRP A 122 -0.60 32.37 6.51
N MET A 123 -0.33 31.09 6.75
CA MET A 123 -0.38 30.48 8.07
C MET A 123 1.05 30.25 8.55
N ASN A 124 1.52 31.13 9.44
CA ASN A 124 2.89 31.12 9.98
C ASN A 124 2.94 30.59 11.42
N ASP A 125 1.77 30.34 12.02
CA ASP A 125 1.59 29.82 13.37
C ASP A 125 0.85 28.48 13.34
N GLU A 126 0.80 27.80 14.48
CA GLU A 126 0.07 26.54 14.63
C GLU A 126 -1.41 26.66 14.32
N ASN A 127 -1.99 27.80 14.66
CA ASN A 127 -3.41 28.07 14.55
C ASN A 127 -3.60 29.37 13.78
N LEU A 128 -4.56 29.38 12.87
CA LEU A 128 -4.98 30.56 12.14
C LEU A 128 -6.50 30.66 12.20
N ARG A 129 -7.01 31.81 12.65
CA ARG A 129 -8.43 32.12 12.58
C ARG A 129 -8.68 33.11 11.47
N LEU A 130 -9.63 32.80 10.59
CA LEU A 130 -10.02 33.70 9.52
C LEU A 130 -11.52 33.65 9.25
N PRO A 131 -12.10 34.77 8.80
CA PRO A 131 -13.44 34.76 8.27
C PRO A 131 -13.45 34.14 6.86
N ILE A 132 -14.30 33.14 6.65
CA ILE A 132 -14.59 32.58 5.32
C ILE A 132 -16.10 32.75 5.07
N ASN A 133 -16.43 33.50 4.02
CA ASN A 133 -17.83 33.72 3.65
C ASN A 133 -18.36 32.51 2.86
N VAL A 134 -19.04 31.60 3.55
CA VAL A 134 -19.61 30.39 2.97
C VAL A 134 -21.02 30.18 3.52
N GLY A 135 -21.99 29.92 2.66
CA GLY A 135 -23.37 29.68 3.08
C GLY A 135 -23.49 28.47 4.01
N GLU A 136 -24.59 28.39 4.76
CA GLU A 136 -24.96 27.13 5.42
C GLU A 136 -25.27 26.07 4.34
N GLY A 137 -24.73 24.86 4.49
CA GLY A 137 -24.88 23.78 3.50
C GLY A 137 -24.02 23.94 2.23
N GLU A 138 -23.14 24.93 2.16
CA GLU A 138 -22.17 25.07 1.08
C GLU A 138 -20.81 24.49 1.46
N TRP A 139 -20.15 23.84 0.49
CA TRP A 139 -18.81 23.33 0.71
C TRP A 139 -17.78 24.45 0.65
N TYR A 140 -16.68 24.25 1.39
CA TYR A 140 -15.43 24.98 1.23
C TYR A 140 -14.28 23.98 1.08
N ALA A 141 -13.21 24.40 0.41
CA ALA A 141 -12.05 23.56 0.18
C ALA A 141 -10.76 24.39 0.21
N ILE A 142 -9.69 23.78 0.73
CA ILE A 142 -8.36 24.39 0.89
C ILE A 142 -7.34 23.63 0.03
N ASN A 143 -6.23 24.31 -0.28
CA ASN A 143 -5.13 23.85 -1.13
C ASN A 143 -5.55 23.66 -2.58
N LEU A 144 -6.10 24.72 -3.17
CA LEU A 144 -6.61 24.70 -4.54
C LEU A 144 -5.55 24.17 -5.52
N ARG A 145 -5.98 23.24 -6.37
CA ARG A 145 -5.15 22.49 -7.33
C ARG A 145 -3.97 21.72 -6.71
N GLN A 146 -3.98 21.47 -5.40
CA GLN A 146 -2.92 20.80 -4.67
C GLN A 146 -1.55 21.47 -4.89
N THR A 147 -1.54 22.81 -4.98
CA THR A 147 -0.32 23.58 -5.26
C THR A 147 0.63 23.66 -4.07
N GLY A 148 0.09 23.60 -2.86
CA GLY A 148 0.82 23.52 -1.61
C GLY A 148 1.20 22.09 -1.23
N PHE A 149 2.37 21.93 -0.63
CA PHE A 149 2.89 20.63 -0.20
C PHE A 149 2.41 20.26 1.21
N TYR A 150 1.08 20.18 1.37
CA TYR A 150 0.43 19.84 2.63
C TYR A 150 -0.91 19.13 2.37
N ARG A 151 -1.39 18.39 3.37
CA ARG A 151 -2.68 17.70 3.32
C ARG A 151 -3.76 18.53 4.00
N VAL A 152 -5.02 18.31 3.64
CA VAL A 152 -6.15 19.01 4.26
C VAL A 152 -7.12 18.03 4.88
N ASN A 153 -7.49 18.29 6.14
CA ASN A 153 -8.60 17.64 6.81
C ASN A 153 -9.72 18.66 7.09
N TYR A 154 -10.97 18.23 6.98
CA TYR A 154 -12.14 19.04 7.29
C TYR A 154 -12.91 18.47 8.48
N ASP A 155 -13.77 19.27 9.09
CA ASP A 155 -14.78 18.75 9.99
C ASP A 155 -15.78 17.84 9.26
N MET A 156 -16.50 17.02 10.05
CA MET A 156 -17.42 16.02 9.51
C MET A 156 -18.57 16.63 8.70
N GLU A 157 -18.99 17.84 9.05
CA GLU A 157 -20.09 18.51 8.35
C GLU A 157 -19.66 18.89 6.93
N ASN A 158 -18.48 19.52 6.77
CA ASN A 158 -17.98 19.83 5.44
C ASN A 158 -17.65 18.56 4.64
N TRP A 159 -17.12 17.50 5.27
CA TRP A 159 -16.94 16.20 4.60
C TRP A 159 -18.25 15.62 4.07
N LYS A 160 -19.34 15.72 4.83
CA LYS A 160 -20.67 15.31 4.40
C LYS A 160 -21.15 16.13 3.21
N ILE A 161 -21.06 17.47 3.28
CA ILE A 161 -21.47 18.36 2.18
C ILE A 161 -20.65 18.10 0.90
N LEU A 162 -19.33 17.93 1.03
CA LEU A 162 -18.45 17.57 -0.08
C LEU A 162 -18.85 16.23 -0.70
N THR A 163 -19.15 15.22 0.12
CA THR A 163 -19.58 13.90 -0.33
C THR A 163 -20.92 13.96 -1.06
N GLU A 164 -21.92 14.64 -0.49
CA GLU A 164 -23.23 14.83 -1.11
C GLU A 164 -23.12 15.61 -2.44
N THR A 165 -22.24 16.61 -2.51
CA THR A 165 -21.97 17.36 -3.74
C THR A 165 -21.34 16.48 -4.81
N LEU A 166 -20.36 15.65 -4.45
CA LEU A 166 -19.72 14.70 -5.38
C LEU A 166 -20.72 13.69 -5.94
N ILE A 167 -21.64 13.19 -5.10
CA ILE A 167 -22.68 12.23 -5.52
C ILE A 167 -23.71 12.91 -6.43
N ARG A 168 -24.19 14.10 -6.06
CA ARG A 168 -25.23 14.82 -6.80
C ARG A 168 -24.71 15.36 -8.14
N ASN A 169 -23.58 16.06 -8.10
CA ASN A 169 -22.95 16.65 -9.28
C ASN A 169 -21.46 16.89 -9.03
N HIS A 170 -20.64 15.88 -9.31
CA HIS A 170 -19.18 15.98 -9.15
C HIS A 170 -18.53 17.10 -9.97
N GLN A 171 -19.18 17.65 -11.00
CA GLN A 171 -18.60 18.73 -11.81
C GLN A 171 -18.56 20.08 -11.08
N GLU A 172 -19.34 20.25 -10.00
CA GLU A 172 -19.28 21.45 -9.14
C GLU A 172 -17.89 21.61 -8.49
N ILE A 173 -17.17 20.50 -8.25
CA ILE A 173 -15.83 20.51 -7.67
C ILE A 173 -14.81 20.25 -8.78
N PRO A 174 -13.84 21.14 -9.03
CA PRO A 174 -12.82 20.96 -10.07
C PRO A 174 -12.06 19.64 -9.95
N ARG A 175 -11.65 19.08 -11.11
CA ARG A 175 -11.02 17.75 -11.21
C ARG A 175 -9.85 17.52 -10.24
N LEU A 176 -8.97 18.52 -10.07
CA LEU A 176 -7.79 18.39 -9.22
C LEU A 176 -8.15 18.41 -7.74
N MET A 177 -9.18 19.15 -7.36
CA MET A 177 -9.69 19.15 -5.99
C MET A 177 -10.36 17.82 -5.67
N ARG A 178 -11.09 17.21 -6.61
CA ARG A 178 -11.63 15.86 -6.41
C ARG A 178 -10.53 14.82 -6.17
N ALA A 179 -9.44 14.89 -6.95
CA ALA A 179 -8.30 14.01 -6.77
C ALA A 179 -7.64 14.21 -5.39
N GLN A 180 -7.46 15.47 -4.97
CA GLN A 180 -6.95 15.80 -3.64
C GLN A 180 -7.86 15.27 -2.53
N LEU A 181 -9.18 15.48 -2.60
CA LEU A 181 -10.13 14.99 -1.58
C LEU A 181 -10.03 13.47 -1.41
N ILE A 182 -9.87 12.75 -2.51
CA ILE A 182 -9.68 11.30 -2.49
C ILE A 182 -8.35 10.94 -1.83
N ASP A 183 -7.23 11.49 -2.31
CA ASP A 183 -5.88 11.19 -1.78
C ASP A 183 -5.74 11.56 -0.30
N ASP A 184 -6.21 12.76 0.08
CA ASP A 184 -6.20 13.22 1.47
C ASP A 184 -7.08 12.35 2.34
N ASN A 185 -8.33 12.05 1.94
CA ASN A 185 -9.21 11.19 2.72
C ASN A 185 -8.59 9.79 2.90
N PHE A 186 -8.12 9.12 1.85
CA PHE A 186 -7.48 7.79 2.00
C PHE A 186 -6.30 7.80 2.98
N ARG A 187 -5.56 8.91 3.05
CA ARG A 187 -4.37 9.04 3.90
C ARG A 187 -4.71 9.52 5.33
N ILE A 188 -5.86 10.17 5.52
CA ILE A 188 -6.42 10.65 6.80
C ILE A 188 -7.30 9.58 7.45
N SER A 189 -8.26 9.04 6.70
CA SER A 189 -9.08 7.87 7.05
C SER A 189 -8.26 6.60 6.92
N LYS A 190 -7.22 6.47 7.73
CA LYS A 190 -6.46 5.24 7.82
C LYS A 190 -7.24 4.21 8.60
N ILE A 191 -7.46 3.07 7.96
CA ILE A 191 -7.37 1.80 8.67
C ILE A 191 -6.00 1.83 9.38
N PRO A 192 -5.93 1.74 10.72
CA PRO A 192 -4.67 1.66 11.43
C PRO A 192 -3.72 0.66 10.74
N SER A 193 -2.42 0.94 10.69
CA SER A 193 -1.44 0.07 10.02
C SER A 193 -1.54 -1.40 10.48
N SER A 194 -1.89 -1.62 11.74
CA SER A 194 -2.16 -2.92 12.35
C SER A 194 -3.40 -3.63 11.80
N LEU A 195 -4.40 -2.90 11.32
CA LEU A 195 -5.64 -3.43 10.75
C LEU A 195 -5.60 -3.51 9.22
N THR A 196 -4.63 -2.85 8.57
CA THR A 196 -4.50 -2.83 7.11
C THR A 196 -4.46 -4.23 6.49
N PRO A 197 -3.64 -5.19 6.98
CA PRO A 197 -3.61 -6.54 6.42
C PRO A 197 -4.99 -7.22 6.49
N THR A 198 -5.65 -7.12 7.64
CA THR A 198 -6.98 -7.74 7.87
C THR A 198 -8.04 -7.13 6.97
N VAL A 199 -8.11 -5.81 6.85
CA VAL A 199 -9.13 -5.13 6.04
C VAL A 199 -8.92 -5.40 4.55
N PHE A 200 -7.68 -5.27 4.05
CA PHE A 200 -7.40 -5.54 2.64
C PHE A 200 -7.63 -7.00 2.28
N CYS A 201 -7.16 -7.94 3.13
CA CYS A 201 -7.39 -9.36 2.92
C CYS A 201 -8.89 -9.71 2.91
N THR A 202 -9.68 -9.11 3.82
CA THR A 202 -11.13 -9.32 3.87
C THR A 202 -11.83 -8.75 2.64
N ALA A 203 -11.45 -7.54 2.23
CA ALA A 203 -11.99 -6.92 1.03
C ALA A 203 -11.74 -7.76 -0.24
N LEU A 204 -10.55 -8.35 -0.36
CA LEU A 204 -10.22 -9.20 -1.50
C LEU A 204 -10.81 -10.61 -1.40
N ARG A 205 -10.97 -11.16 -0.19
CA ARG A 205 -11.59 -12.48 0.00
C ARG A 205 -13.05 -12.50 -0.45
N TYR A 206 -13.76 -11.39 -0.25
CA TYR A 206 -15.19 -11.27 -0.58
C TYR A 206 -15.48 -10.31 -1.76
N GLY A 207 -14.45 -9.68 -2.32
CA GLY A 207 -14.54 -8.78 -3.47
C GLY A 207 -14.24 -9.48 -4.80
N GLY A 208 -14.14 -8.70 -5.86
CA GLY A 208 -13.87 -9.17 -7.22
C GLY A 208 -12.73 -8.42 -7.92
N ALA A 209 -12.78 -8.37 -9.25
CA ALA A 209 -11.75 -7.73 -10.07
C ALA A 209 -11.58 -6.24 -9.75
N THR A 210 -12.65 -5.54 -9.39
CA THR A 210 -12.61 -4.10 -9.08
C THR A 210 -11.76 -3.79 -7.86
N GLU A 211 -11.98 -4.50 -6.74
CA GLU A 211 -11.18 -4.33 -5.52
C GLU A 211 -9.74 -4.78 -5.73
N PHE A 212 -9.54 -5.84 -6.52
CA PHE A 212 -8.22 -6.35 -6.87
C PHE A 212 -7.40 -5.33 -7.69
N ASP A 213 -7.99 -4.75 -8.73
CA ASP A 213 -7.34 -3.75 -9.57
C ASP A 213 -7.08 -2.45 -8.80
N TYR A 214 -7.98 -2.07 -7.89
CA TYR A 214 -7.78 -0.94 -7.00
C TYR A 214 -6.52 -1.12 -6.13
N LEU A 215 -6.40 -2.24 -5.43
CA LEU A 215 -5.23 -2.52 -4.60
C LEU A 215 -3.96 -2.71 -5.43
N LYS A 216 -4.06 -3.29 -6.63
CA LYS A 216 -2.94 -3.40 -7.57
C LYS A 216 -2.41 -2.03 -8.01
N LYS A 217 -3.30 -1.08 -8.31
CA LYS A 217 -2.90 0.31 -8.62
C LYS A 217 -2.24 0.97 -7.42
N MET A 218 -2.83 0.81 -6.24
CA MET A 218 -2.31 1.37 -5.00
C MET A 218 -0.92 0.79 -4.66
N MET A 219 -0.68 -0.50 -4.96
CA MET A 219 0.64 -1.14 -4.85
C MET A 219 1.67 -0.49 -5.78
N ALA A 220 1.30 -0.15 -7.02
CA ALA A 220 2.20 0.49 -7.99
C ALA A 220 2.54 1.94 -7.62
N GLU A 221 1.65 2.61 -6.89
CA GLU A 221 1.82 4.00 -6.44
C GLU A 221 2.46 4.10 -5.03
N ALA A 222 2.71 2.97 -4.36
CA ALA A 222 3.27 2.94 -3.02
C ALA A 222 4.73 3.43 -3.00
N LEU A 223 5.01 4.40 -2.11
CA LEU A 223 6.35 4.98 -1.93
C LEU A 223 7.21 4.23 -0.91
N HIS A 224 6.60 3.34 -0.12
CA HIS A 224 7.26 2.63 0.98
C HIS A 224 7.10 1.12 0.80
N GLU A 225 8.22 0.40 0.90
CA GLU A 225 8.26 -1.06 0.73
C GLU A 225 7.36 -1.80 1.73
N GLU A 226 7.22 -1.32 2.96
CA GLU A 226 6.30 -1.94 3.92
C GLU A 226 4.82 -1.81 3.52
N GLU A 227 4.43 -0.71 2.89
CA GLU A 227 3.07 -0.53 2.37
C GLU A 227 2.83 -1.46 1.19
N LYS A 228 3.81 -1.55 0.29
CA LYS A 228 3.81 -2.49 -0.82
C LYS A 228 3.69 -3.93 -0.33
N HIS A 229 4.48 -4.31 0.68
CA HIS A 229 4.46 -5.65 1.27
C HIS A 229 3.09 -6.02 1.84
N ARG A 230 2.44 -5.12 2.61
CA ARG A 230 1.09 -5.35 3.15
C ARG A 230 0.04 -5.53 2.05
N ILE A 231 0.17 -4.78 0.96
CA ILE A 231 -0.74 -4.93 -0.19
C ILE A 231 -0.47 -6.27 -0.87
N ILE A 232 0.79 -6.62 -1.15
CA ILE A 232 1.19 -7.91 -1.76
C ILE A 232 0.65 -9.08 -0.94
N GLU A 233 0.80 -9.06 0.38
CA GLU A 233 0.24 -10.08 1.28
C GLU A 233 -1.29 -10.16 1.14
N ALA A 234 -1.99 -9.03 1.16
CA ALA A 234 -3.45 -9.00 1.03
C ALA A 234 -3.95 -9.46 -0.35
N MET A 235 -3.22 -9.17 -1.43
CA MET A 235 -3.49 -9.68 -2.79
C MET A 235 -3.56 -11.21 -2.83
N GLY A 236 -2.87 -11.87 -1.88
CA GLY A 236 -2.94 -13.29 -1.58
C GLY A 236 -4.33 -13.82 -1.22
N CYS A 237 -5.22 -12.98 -0.70
CA CYS A 237 -6.50 -13.40 -0.12
C CYS A 237 -7.65 -13.57 -1.12
N THR A 238 -7.49 -13.13 -2.37
CA THR A 238 -8.54 -13.25 -3.41
C THR A 238 -8.97 -14.70 -3.62
N GLN A 239 -10.26 -14.98 -3.73
CA GLN A 239 -10.77 -16.31 -4.04
C GLN A 239 -10.87 -16.57 -5.56
N ASP A 240 -10.61 -15.55 -6.39
CA ASP A 240 -10.61 -15.69 -7.85
C ASP A 240 -9.28 -16.27 -8.33
N PHE A 241 -9.35 -17.48 -8.91
CA PHE A 241 -8.19 -18.20 -9.42
C PHE A 241 -7.49 -17.46 -10.58
N GLY A 242 -8.25 -16.83 -11.49
CA GLY A 242 -7.70 -16.15 -12.66
C GLY A 242 -6.92 -14.91 -12.26
N LEU A 243 -7.50 -14.09 -11.37
CA LEU A 243 -6.84 -12.90 -10.82
C LEU A 243 -5.58 -13.29 -10.05
N PHE A 244 -5.69 -14.27 -9.15
CA PHE A 244 -4.55 -14.75 -8.37
C PHE A 244 -3.41 -15.26 -9.25
N LYS A 245 -3.72 -16.12 -10.22
CA LYS A 245 -2.75 -16.69 -11.17
C LYS A 245 -2.05 -15.60 -11.98
N SER A 246 -2.81 -14.63 -12.51
CA SER A 246 -2.25 -13.52 -13.29
C SER A 246 -1.30 -12.65 -12.45
N PHE A 247 -1.64 -12.43 -11.18
CA PHE A 247 -0.83 -11.65 -10.26
C PHE A 247 0.48 -12.34 -9.91
N ILE A 248 0.44 -13.61 -9.51
CA ILE A 248 1.67 -14.36 -9.20
C ILE A 248 2.60 -14.46 -10.42
N PHE A 249 2.06 -14.69 -11.62
CA PHE A 249 2.89 -14.66 -12.82
C PHE A 249 3.50 -13.29 -13.09
N GLY A 250 2.74 -12.21 -12.89
CA GLY A 250 3.26 -10.85 -12.97
C GLY A 250 4.41 -10.60 -12.00
N LEU A 251 4.31 -11.10 -10.76
CA LEU A 251 5.39 -11.01 -9.76
C LEU A 251 6.64 -11.81 -10.16
N MET A 252 6.48 -12.93 -10.86
CA MET A 252 7.59 -13.79 -11.29
C MET A 252 8.29 -13.32 -12.56
N ASP A 253 7.55 -12.76 -13.51
CA ASP A 253 8.05 -12.37 -14.83
C ASP A 253 8.69 -10.96 -14.81
N ASP A 254 8.40 -10.14 -13.80
CA ASP A 254 9.01 -8.83 -13.62
C ASP A 254 10.46 -8.96 -13.10
N THR A 255 11.36 -9.28 -14.02
CA THR A 255 12.81 -9.40 -13.81
C THR A 255 13.51 -8.12 -13.36
N SER A 256 12.82 -6.97 -13.41
CA SER A 256 13.37 -5.65 -13.07
C SER A 256 13.31 -5.34 -11.57
N GLN A 257 12.30 -5.88 -10.88
CA GLN A 257 12.20 -5.88 -9.44
C GLN A 257 12.56 -7.29 -8.97
N LYS A 258 13.74 -7.46 -8.36
CA LYS A 258 14.00 -8.65 -7.55
C LYS A 258 13.01 -8.60 -6.38
N TYR A 259 11.80 -9.14 -6.58
CA TYR A 259 10.87 -9.38 -5.50
C TYR A 259 11.61 -10.21 -4.46
N ASP A 260 11.62 -9.72 -3.22
CA ASP A 260 12.45 -10.28 -2.17
C ASP A 260 12.06 -11.75 -1.94
N GLU A 261 13.00 -12.59 -1.50
CA GLU A 261 12.74 -14.02 -1.25
C GLU A 261 11.59 -14.25 -0.23
N LEU A 262 11.17 -13.18 0.44
CA LEU A 262 10.12 -13.15 1.46
C LEU A 262 8.70 -12.93 0.91
N GLU A 263 8.53 -12.26 -0.24
CA GLU A 263 7.21 -11.74 -0.67
C GLU A 263 6.34 -12.78 -1.36
N LEU A 264 6.92 -13.63 -2.22
CA LEU A 264 6.17 -14.70 -2.86
C LEU A 264 5.60 -15.70 -1.82
N PRO A 265 6.38 -16.18 -0.83
CA PRO A 265 5.85 -17.02 0.24
C PRO A 265 4.69 -16.39 1.03
N THR A 266 4.70 -15.07 1.29
CA THR A 266 3.64 -14.43 2.10
C THR A 266 2.32 -14.33 1.35
N THR A 267 2.34 -14.06 0.04
CA THR A 267 1.11 -14.07 -0.80
C THR A 267 0.39 -15.41 -0.84
N LEU A 268 1.11 -16.49 -0.54
CA LEU A 268 0.59 -17.86 -0.59
C LEU A 268 -0.04 -18.30 0.73
N ASN A 269 0.08 -17.52 1.81
CA ASN A 269 -0.45 -17.88 3.12
C ASN A 269 -1.97 -17.67 3.20
N GLY A 270 -2.71 -18.69 3.64
CA GLY A 270 -4.13 -18.56 4.01
C GLY A 270 -5.15 -18.66 2.88
N ASN A 271 -4.75 -18.91 1.63
CA ASN A 271 -5.69 -19.06 0.50
C ASN A 271 -5.67 -20.47 -0.10
N PRO A 272 -6.75 -21.26 -0.03
CA PRO A 272 -6.79 -22.61 -0.63
C PRO A 272 -6.61 -22.59 -2.14
N VAL A 273 -7.05 -21.53 -2.84
CA VAL A 273 -6.91 -21.37 -4.30
C VAL A 273 -5.44 -21.26 -4.72
N ALA A 274 -4.61 -20.65 -3.87
CA ALA A 274 -3.19 -20.48 -4.14
C ALA A 274 -2.42 -21.81 -4.27
N LEU A 275 -2.96 -22.92 -3.74
CA LEU A 275 -2.39 -24.26 -3.92
C LEU A 275 -2.42 -24.72 -5.38
N TYR A 276 -3.54 -24.46 -6.07
CA TYR A 276 -3.71 -24.83 -7.47
C TYR A 276 -2.83 -23.96 -8.38
N ALA A 277 -2.74 -22.66 -8.08
CA ALA A 277 -1.88 -21.75 -8.84
C ALA A 277 -0.40 -22.10 -8.68
N LEU A 278 0.05 -22.42 -7.46
CA LEU A 278 1.42 -22.89 -7.19
C LEU A 278 1.77 -24.14 -7.97
N TYR A 279 0.83 -25.07 -8.07
CA TYR A 279 1.02 -26.29 -8.84
C TYR A 279 1.17 -25.99 -10.35
N ASP A 280 0.27 -25.17 -10.91
CA ASP A 280 0.35 -24.73 -12.31
C ASP A 280 1.70 -24.07 -12.62
N ILE A 281 2.17 -23.22 -11.70
CA ILE A 281 3.48 -22.56 -11.78
C ILE A 281 4.61 -23.60 -11.75
N LEU A 282 4.60 -24.51 -10.77
CA LEU A 282 5.63 -25.53 -10.63
C LEU A 282 5.72 -26.40 -11.90
N LYS A 283 4.58 -26.80 -12.47
CA LYS A 283 4.50 -27.57 -13.72
C LYS A 283 5.07 -26.79 -14.90
N ARG A 284 4.75 -25.50 -15.01
CA ARG A 284 5.25 -24.60 -16.06
C ARG A 284 6.76 -24.44 -16.00
N GLU A 285 7.30 -24.23 -14.81
CA GLU A 285 8.73 -23.94 -14.60
C GLU A 285 9.59 -25.21 -14.58
N PHE A 286 9.01 -26.39 -14.32
CA PHE A 286 9.77 -27.64 -14.18
C PHE A 286 10.68 -27.94 -15.39
N PRO A 287 10.27 -27.81 -16.67
CA PRO A 287 11.15 -28.06 -17.81
C PRO A 287 12.41 -27.16 -17.83
N ASN A 288 12.27 -25.88 -17.48
CA ASN A 288 13.33 -24.87 -17.53
C ASN A 288 13.99 -24.60 -16.16
N ARG A 289 13.78 -25.50 -15.19
CA ARG A 289 14.18 -25.34 -13.78
C ARG A 289 15.66 -25.04 -13.53
N ARG A 290 16.55 -25.45 -14.44
CA ARG A 290 18.00 -25.23 -14.32
C ARG A 290 18.42 -23.79 -14.66
N GLU A 291 17.58 -23.10 -15.43
CA GLU A 291 17.81 -21.73 -15.90
C GLU A 291 16.90 -20.72 -15.15
N SER A 292 15.82 -21.21 -14.54
CA SER A 292 14.87 -20.39 -13.79
C SER A 292 15.33 -20.14 -12.35
N PHE A 293 15.75 -18.89 -12.05
CA PHE A 293 15.97 -18.41 -10.67
C PHE A 293 14.72 -18.61 -9.80
N ASN A 294 13.54 -18.54 -10.41
CA ASN A 294 12.24 -18.63 -9.75
C ASN A 294 11.92 -20.03 -9.23
N PHE A 295 12.47 -21.10 -9.82
CA PHE A 295 12.12 -22.49 -9.44
C PHE A 295 12.48 -22.83 -7.98
N THR A 296 13.65 -22.40 -7.52
CA THR A 296 14.07 -22.63 -6.12
C THR A 296 13.20 -21.83 -5.14
N LEU A 297 12.80 -20.61 -5.52
CA LEU A 297 11.92 -19.76 -4.72
C LEU A 297 10.51 -20.37 -4.59
N ILE A 298 9.98 -20.94 -5.67
CA ILE A 298 8.70 -21.66 -5.68
C ILE A 298 8.74 -22.85 -4.73
N LEU A 299 9.80 -23.68 -4.80
CA LEU A 299 9.94 -24.84 -3.90
C LEU A 299 10.03 -24.42 -2.43
N ARG A 300 10.79 -23.36 -2.10
CA ARG A 300 10.85 -22.82 -0.73
C ARG A 300 9.48 -22.30 -0.25
N SER A 301 8.72 -21.68 -1.14
CA SER A 301 7.39 -21.16 -0.84
C SER A 301 6.41 -22.29 -0.50
N ILE A 302 6.43 -23.37 -1.28
CA ILE A 302 5.66 -24.60 -1.05
C ILE A 302 6.06 -25.25 0.29
N GLU A 303 7.36 -25.34 0.56
CA GLU A 303 7.91 -25.91 1.79
C GLU A 303 7.48 -25.11 3.03
N LYS A 304 7.61 -23.77 3.02
CA LYS A 304 7.20 -22.90 4.14
C LYS A 304 5.71 -23.03 4.47
N ARG A 305 4.86 -23.20 3.46
CA ARG A 305 3.41 -23.32 3.64
C ARG A 305 3.00 -24.65 4.30
N GLY A 306 3.81 -25.69 4.19
CA GLY A 306 3.50 -26.99 4.77
C GLY A 306 2.24 -27.64 4.17
N ILE A 307 2.13 -27.59 2.84
CA ILE A 307 0.96 -28.07 2.11
C ILE A 307 0.78 -29.57 2.31
N TYR A 308 -0.45 -29.99 2.58
CA TYR A 308 -0.84 -31.39 2.55
C TYR A 308 -1.21 -31.80 1.12
N ILE A 309 -0.26 -32.41 0.40
CA ILE A 309 -0.35 -32.65 -1.04
C ILE A 309 -1.37 -33.72 -1.41
N ASP A 310 -1.67 -34.67 -0.52
CA ASP A 310 -2.57 -35.78 -0.84
C ASP A 310 -4.04 -35.36 -1.02
N MET A 311 -4.42 -34.14 -0.59
CA MET A 311 -5.76 -33.57 -0.85
C MET A 311 -5.84 -32.87 -2.21
N LEU A 312 -4.73 -32.77 -2.94
CA LEU A 312 -4.65 -32.12 -4.24
C LEU A 312 -4.53 -33.18 -5.33
N PRO A 313 -5.21 -33.02 -6.48
CA PRO A 313 -5.18 -33.96 -7.61
C PRO A 313 -3.85 -33.93 -8.40
N ILE A 314 -2.73 -33.71 -7.71
CA ILE A 314 -1.40 -33.41 -8.28
C ILE A 314 -0.30 -34.31 -7.71
N ARG A 315 -0.66 -35.19 -6.76
CA ARG A 315 0.27 -36.04 -6.00
C ARG A 315 1.16 -36.88 -6.92
N GLU A 316 0.56 -37.56 -7.88
CA GLU A 316 1.29 -38.46 -8.79
C GLU A 316 2.29 -37.70 -9.66
N GLU A 317 1.93 -36.49 -10.09
CA GLU A 317 2.82 -35.64 -10.90
C GLU A 317 4.01 -35.13 -10.06
N LEU A 318 3.82 -34.80 -8.78
CA LEU A 318 4.90 -34.43 -7.88
C LEU A 318 5.85 -35.60 -7.58
N ILE A 319 5.32 -36.81 -7.44
CA ILE A 319 6.14 -38.03 -7.30
C ILE A 319 6.96 -38.25 -8.57
N HIS A 320 6.35 -38.12 -9.75
CA HIS A 320 7.05 -38.23 -11.02
C HIS A 320 8.16 -37.18 -11.16
N MET A 321 7.89 -35.92 -10.80
CA MET A 321 8.91 -34.87 -10.78
C MET A 321 10.08 -35.22 -9.84
N ASN A 322 9.80 -35.76 -8.64
CA ASN A 322 10.85 -36.18 -7.71
C ASN A 322 11.70 -37.33 -8.27
N LEU A 323 11.07 -38.33 -8.91
CA LEU A 323 11.78 -39.44 -9.56
C LEU A 323 12.70 -38.95 -10.68
N THR A 324 12.25 -37.98 -11.47
CA THR A 324 13.08 -37.32 -12.49
C THR A 324 14.27 -36.62 -11.86
N LEU A 325 14.04 -35.84 -10.79
CA LEU A 325 15.12 -35.13 -10.08
C LEU A 325 16.15 -36.10 -9.47
N SER A 326 15.72 -37.24 -8.92
CA SER A 326 16.63 -38.25 -8.36
C SER A 326 17.52 -38.94 -9.39
N ARG A 327 17.11 -38.97 -10.66
CA ARG A 327 17.90 -39.50 -11.77
C ARG A 327 18.86 -38.48 -12.35
N GLU A 328 18.73 -37.21 -11.98
CA GLU A 328 19.52 -36.11 -12.51
C GLU A 328 20.54 -35.58 -11.48
N SER A 329 21.42 -34.66 -11.93
CA SER A 329 22.44 -34.02 -11.10
C SER A 329 21.93 -32.82 -10.28
N ASP A 330 20.65 -32.47 -10.36
CA ASP A 330 20.07 -31.33 -9.62
C ASP A 330 19.73 -31.69 -8.16
N LYS A 331 20.79 -31.82 -7.35
CA LYS A 331 20.70 -32.19 -5.93
C LYS A 331 19.99 -31.14 -5.08
N THR A 332 19.92 -29.89 -5.51
CA THR A 332 19.27 -28.81 -4.75
C THR A 332 17.76 -28.93 -4.85
N ALA A 333 17.23 -29.03 -6.06
CA ALA A 333 15.80 -29.25 -6.30
C ALA A 333 15.34 -30.59 -5.71
N GLU A 334 16.14 -31.66 -5.88
CA GLU A 334 15.85 -32.99 -5.33
C GLU A 334 15.68 -32.93 -3.80
N ARG A 335 16.59 -32.26 -3.08
CA ARG A 335 16.50 -32.13 -1.62
C ARG A 335 15.25 -31.36 -1.20
N ALA A 336 14.93 -30.27 -1.89
CA ALA A 336 13.74 -29.47 -1.58
C ALA A 336 12.45 -30.26 -1.82
N MET A 337 12.34 -30.94 -2.96
CA MET A 337 11.19 -31.80 -3.27
C MET A 337 11.02 -32.93 -2.25
N ASN A 338 12.12 -33.56 -1.83
CA ASN A 338 12.08 -34.58 -0.79
C ASN A 338 11.63 -34.05 0.57
N ARG A 339 11.99 -32.81 0.94
CA ARG A 339 11.51 -32.19 2.19
C ARG A 339 9.99 -31.95 2.15
N ILE A 340 9.49 -31.43 1.02
CA ILE A 340 8.06 -31.20 0.77
C ILE A 340 7.28 -32.52 0.89
N LEU A 341 7.72 -33.57 0.20
CA LEU A 341 7.06 -34.88 0.25
C LEU A 341 7.09 -35.51 1.65
N ARG A 342 8.23 -35.42 2.35
CA ARG A 342 8.34 -35.89 3.76
C ARG A 342 7.42 -35.12 4.69
N GLN A 343 7.30 -33.81 4.52
CA GLN A 343 6.39 -32.98 5.31
C GLN A 343 4.93 -33.37 5.06
N SER A 344 4.53 -33.55 3.80
CA SER A 344 3.18 -34.02 3.44
C SER A 344 2.86 -35.36 4.11
N ASN A 345 3.77 -36.33 4.06
CA ASN A 345 3.60 -37.63 4.74
C ASN A 345 3.44 -37.47 6.26
N ARG A 346 4.19 -36.56 6.89
CA ARG A 346 4.02 -36.28 8.33
C ARG A 346 2.64 -35.69 8.63
N HIS A 347 2.16 -34.77 7.79
CA HIS A 347 0.82 -34.20 7.93
C HIS A 347 -0.27 -35.25 7.75
N GLN A 348 -0.12 -36.18 6.78
CA GLN A 348 -1.02 -37.33 6.62
C GLN A 348 -1.12 -38.17 7.89
N MET A 349 0.04 -38.56 8.45
CA MET A 349 0.10 -39.38 9.65
C MET A 349 -0.50 -38.67 10.85
N TRP A 350 -0.34 -37.35 10.94
CA TRP A 350 -0.95 -36.57 12.00
C TRP A 350 -2.47 -36.51 11.84
N LEU A 351 -2.97 -36.25 10.63
CA LEU A 351 -4.41 -36.21 10.34
C LEU A 351 -5.07 -37.56 10.62
N SER A 352 -4.49 -38.66 10.15
CA SER A 352 -5.06 -39.99 10.36
C SER A 352 -5.15 -40.39 11.84
N ARG A 353 -4.25 -39.88 12.68
CA ARG A 353 -4.25 -40.11 14.13
C ARG A 353 -5.19 -39.19 14.90
N ASN A 354 -5.27 -37.92 14.52
CA ASN A 354 -5.90 -36.88 15.35
C ASN A 354 -7.25 -36.38 14.82
N ALA A 355 -7.57 -36.56 13.53
CA ALA A 355 -8.78 -36.01 12.94
C ALA A 355 -10.06 -36.47 13.63
N ASN A 356 -10.14 -37.76 14.01
CA ASN A 356 -11.29 -38.31 14.72
C ASN A 356 -11.45 -37.72 16.12
N THR A 357 -10.34 -37.57 16.85
CA THR A 357 -10.32 -36.99 18.19
C THR A 357 -10.77 -35.53 18.15
N ILE A 358 -10.21 -34.73 17.22
CA ILE A 358 -10.55 -33.32 17.06
C ILE A 358 -12.00 -33.16 16.62
N HIS A 359 -12.47 -33.99 15.68
CA HIS A 359 -13.86 -33.93 15.22
C HIS A 359 -14.85 -34.25 16.35
N LYS A 360 -14.56 -35.27 17.17
CA LYS A 360 -15.37 -35.60 18.35
C LYS A 360 -15.37 -34.46 19.37
N TRP A 361 -14.21 -33.88 19.64
CA TRP A 361 -14.07 -32.75 20.56
C TRP A 361 -14.86 -31.53 20.06
N LEU A 362 -14.74 -31.17 18.77
CA LEU A 362 -15.51 -30.07 18.18
C LEU A 362 -17.02 -30.30 18.28
N LYS A 363 -17.49 -31.53 18.08
CA LYS A 363 -18.91 -31.89 18.24
C LYS A 363 -19.40 -31.71 19.67
N GLN A 364 -18.55 -32.03 20.65
CA GLN A 364 -18.87 -31.85 22.07
C GLN A 364 -18.98 -30.36 22.43
N GLU A 365 -18.09 -29.52 21.92
CA GLU A 365 -18.06 -28.08 22.27
C GLU A 365 -19.07 -27.22 21.50
N LEU A 366 -19.33 -27.54 20.23
CA LEU A 366 -20.17 -26.71 19.33
C LEU A 366 -21.57 -27.27 19.08
N GLY A 367 -21.84 -28.50 19.53
CA GLY A 367 -23.06 -29.26 19.24
C GLY A 367 -23.05 -29.91 17.85
N ASP A 368 -23.74 -31.05 17.71
CA ASP A 368 -23.71 -31.90 16.50
C ASP A 368 -24.15 -31.20 15.21
N HIS A 369 -24.98 -30.15 15.29
CA HIS A 369 -25.51 -29.43 14.13
C HIS A 369 -24.57 -28.39 13.52
N ASN A 370 -23.51 -27.99 14.24
CA ASN A 370 -22.59 -26.92 13.81
C ASN A 370 -21.25 -27.44 13.30
N VAL A 371 -21.03 -28.75 13.28
CA VAL A 371 -19.77 -29.36 12.84
C VAL A 371 -19.95 -30.06 11.49
N PRO A 372 -19.22 -29.65 10.43
CA PRO A 372 -19.24 -30.32 9.14
C PRO A 372 -18.89 -31.80 9.25
N SER A 373 -19.51 -32.65 8.43
CA SER A 373 -19.23 -34.09 8.36
C SER A 373 -17.75 -34.38 8.12
N GLN A 374 -17.21 -35.44 8.74
CA GLN A 374 -15.81 -35.82 8.55
C GLN A 374 -15.49 -36.05 7.07
N PRO A 375 -14.35 -35.53 6.58
CA PRO A 375 -13.83 -35.96 5.29
C PRO A 375 -13.46 -37.44 5.34
N THR A 376 -13.95 -38.21 4.38
CA THR A 376 -13.59 -39.62 4.20
C THR A 376 -12.19 -39.72 3.61
N PHE A 377 -11.20 -40.09 4.43
CA PHE A 377 -9.85 -40.39 3.94
C PHE A 377 -9.79 -41.85 3.50
N SER A 378 -9.47 -42.11 2.23
CA SER A 378 -9.23 -43.48 1.75
C SER A 378 -7.98 -44.03 2.45
N GLN A 379 -8.17 -45.02 3.33
CA GLN A 379 -7.07 -45.72 3.96
C GLN A 379 -6.46 -46.71 2.95
N SER A 380 -5.50 -46.26 2.15
CA SER A 380 -4.54 -47.17 1.54
C SER A 380 -3.16 -46.89 2.13
N VAL A 381 -2.94 -47.37 3.35
CA VAL A 381 -1.59 -47.48 3.92
C VAL A 381 -0.97 -48.75 3.34
N PRO A 382 0.14 -48.70 2.58
CA PRO A 382 0.88 -49.91 2.26
C PRO A 382 1.48 -50.45 3.56
N SER A 383 1.11 -51.67 3.94
CA SER A 383 1.76 -52.40 5.03
C SER A 383 3.27 -52.44 4.78
N ARG A 384 4.06 -51.95 5.75
CA ARG A 384 5.52 -52.14 5.77
C ARG A 384 5.82 -53.64 5.70
N SER A 385 6.27 -54.14 4.55
CA SER A 385 6.97 -55.41 4.46
C SER A 385 8.34 -55.24 5.12
N THR A 386 8.50 -55.82 6.31
CA THR A 386 9.79 -56.04 6.94
C THR A 386 10.58 -57.06 6.12
N THR A 387 11.45 -56.58 5.25
CA THR A 387 12.64 -57.34 4.82
C THR A 387 13.83 -56.42 4.99
N GLY A 388 14.65 -56.75 5.98
CA GLY A 388 15.87 -56.03 6.30
C GLY A 388 16.89 -56.13 5.17
N ALA A 389 17.61 -55.05 4.97
CA ALA A 389 18.96 -55.07 4.44
C ALA A 389 19.72 -53.99 5.20
N GLU A 390 20.63 -54.46 6.05
CA GLU A 390 21.67 -53.67 6.70
C GLU A 390 22.49 -52.94 5.62
N ILE A 391 22.76 -51.66 5.83
CA ILE A 391 23.88 -50.99 5.17
C ILE A 391 24.66 -50.29 6.27
N THR A 392 25.80 -50.90 6.59
CA THR A 392 26.87 -50.38 7.45
C THR A 392 27.64 -49.26 6.76
N ALA A 393 28.02 -48.27 7.59
CA ALA A 393 29.09 -47.27 7.48
C ALA A 393 29.11 -46.33 6.26
#